data_AF-A0A4U9HRZ7-F1
#
_entry.id   AF-A0A4U9HRZ7-F1
#
_cell.length_a   1.000
_cell.length_b   1.000
_cell.length_c   1.000
_cell.angle_alpha   90.00
_cell.angle_beta   90.00
_cell.angle_gamma   90.00
#
_symmetry.space_group_name_H-M   'P 1'
#
loop_
_entity.id
_entity.type
_entity.pdbx_description
1 polymer ?
#
loop_
_entity_poly.entity_id
_entity_poly.type
_entity_poly.pdbx_seq_one_letter_code
_entity_poly.pdbx_strand_id
1 'polypeptide(L)'
;MFHNDVIAVSNRQVLFCHEQAFVDQPALLQTLRERVPGFMPIEVPTGAVSVQDAVSTYLFNSQLLSRDDGSMILVLPQESQDHPGVWRYLNGLVAEDNPVSELRVFDLRESMANGGGPACLRLRVVLTPEEQRAVNPAVMMNETLFNTLNDWVDRYYRDRLTQADLVDPQLLREGREALDALTRILQLGSVYPFQQ
;
A
#
# COMPACT_ATOMS: atom_id res chain seq x y z
N MET A 1 5.25 6.89 -15.08
CA MET A 1 3.96 6.38 -14.59
C MET A 1 3.74 4.99 -15.14
N PHE A 2 4.06 3.93 -14.39
CA PHE A 2 4.00 2.54 -14.86
C PHE A 2 2.74 1.80 -14.39
N HIS A 3 2.12 2.25 -13.30
CA HIS A 3 0.83 1.77 -12.80
C HIS A 3 -0.07 2.94 -12.37
N ASN A 4 -1.39 2.75 -12.41
CA ASN A 4 -2.37 3.77 -12.04
C ASN A 4 -2.28 4.18 -10.55
N ASP A 5 -1.89 3.25 -9.68
CA ASP A 5 -1.72 3.48 -8.24
C ASP A 5 -0.52 4.37 -7.90
N VAL A 6 0.17 4.94 -8.90
CA VAL A 6 1.19 5.98 -8.71
C VAL A 6 0.65 7.39 -8.99
N ILE A 7 -0.60 7.52 -9.50
CA ILE A 7 -1.23 8.84 -9.80
C ILE A 7 -2.69 8.96 -9.36
N ALA A 8 -3.32 7.85 -8.97
CA ALA A 8 -4.69 7.84 -8.49
C ALA A 8 -4.96 6.67 -7.53
N VAL A 9 -5.74 6.94 -6.49
CA VAL A 9 -6.25 5.94 -5.54
C VAL A 9 -7.72 6.21 -5.26
N SER A 10 -8.52 5.15 -5.18
CA SER A 10 -9.95 5.24 -4.86
C SER A 10 -10.27 4.54 -3.55
N ASN A 11 -11.29 5.02 -2.85
CA ASN A 11 -11.92 4.30 -1.74
C ASN A 11 -13.36 4.79 -1.58
N ARG A 12 -14.32 3.85 -1.48
CA ARG A 12 -15.75 4.16 -1.44
C ARG A 12 -16.15 5.12 -2.58
N GLN A 13 -16.73 6.26 -2.26
CA GLN A 13 -17.15 7.30 -3.19
C GLN A 13 -16.03 8.27 -3.61
N VAL A 14 -14.84 8.15 -3.01
CA VAL A 14 -13.72 9.08 -3.25
C VAL A 14 -12.77 8.54 -4.31
N LEU A 15 -12.37 9.42 -5.23
CA LEU A 15 -11.24 9.24 -6.13
C LEU A 15 -10.23 10.36 -5.87
N PHE A 16 -9.11 10.02 -5.24
CA PHE A 16 -7.98 10.93 -5.03
C PHE A 16 -6.99 10.75 -6.18
N CYS A 17 -6.85 11.74 -7.05
CA CYS A 17 -6.01 11.65 -8.25
C CYS A 17 -5.34 12.96 -8.61
N HIS A 18 -4.27 12.91 -9.38
CA HIS A 18 -3.69 14.10 -9.98
C HIS A 18 -4.61 14.66 -11.09
N GLU A 19 -4.55 15.96 -11.38
CA GLU A 19 -5.33 16.58 -12.47
C GLU A 19 -4.92 16.06 -13.88
N GLN A 20 -3.79 15.38 -13.96
CA GLN A 20 -3.21 14.78 -15.17
C GLN A 20 -3.23 13.24 -15.11
N ALA A 21 -4.06 12.65 -14.24
CA ALA A 21 -4.08 11.21 -14.03
C ALA A 21 -4.67 10.44 -15.23
N PHE A 22 -5.69 11.01 -15.88
CA PHE A 22 -6.46 10.32 -16.92
C PHE A 22 -6.50 11.11 -18.24
N VAL A 23 -6.54 10.37 -19.35
CA VAL A 23 -6.90 10.95 -20.66
C VAL A 23 -8.37 11.35 -20.61
N ASP A 24 -8.68 12.59 -21.01
CA ASP A 24 -10.02 13.17 -20.93
C ASP A 24 -10.64 13.05 -19.52
N GLN A 25 -9.84 13.39 -18.50
CA GLN A 25 -10.24 13.38 -17.09
C GLN A 25 -11.59 14.10 -16.83
N PRO A 26 -11.90 15.27 -17.44
CA PRO A 26 -13.20 15.90 -17.25
C PRO A 26 -14.39 15.00 -17.64
N ALA A 27 -14.31 14.30 -18.78
CA ALA A 27 -15.38 13.39 -19.22
C ALA A 27 -15.49 12.16 -18.32
N LEU A 28 -14.35 11.61 -17.88
CA LEU A 28 -14.32 10.51 -16.92
C LEU A 28 -14.99 10.89 -15.59
N LEU A 29 -14.60 12.03 -15.01
CA LEU A 29 -15.15 12.48 -13.74
C LEU A 29 -16.64 12.80 -13.85
N GLN A 30 -17.09 13.36 -14.98
CA GLN A 30 -18.52 13.56 -15.23
C GLN A 30 -19.28 12.22 -15.27
N THR A 31 -18.74 11.23 -15.98
CA THR A 31 -19.33 9.88 -16.03
C THR A 31 -19.42 9.25 -14.64
N LEU A 32 -18.40 9.43 -13.79
CA LEU A 32 -18.40 8.90 -12.43
C LEU A 32 -19.42 9.62 -11.53
N ARG A 33 -19.55 10.94 -11.64
CA ARG A 33 -20.59 11.71 -10.93
C ARG A 33 -21.99 11.22 -11.24
N GLU A 34 -22.26 10.87 -12.49
CA GLU A 34 -23.57 10.38 -12.93
C GLU A 34 -23.88 8.95 -12.47
N ARG A 35 -22.85 8.11 -12.30
CA ARG A 35 -23.02 6.67 -12.07
C ARG A 35 -22.75 6.22 -10.63
N VAL A 36 -22.04 7.01 -9.84
CA VAL A 36 -21.65 6.67 -8.47
C VAL A 36 -22.31 7.67 -7.50
N PRO A 37 -23.35 7.26 -6.75
CA PRO A 37 -23.99 8.14 -5.78
C PRO A 37 -23.01 8.70 -4.75
N GLY A 38 -23.03 10.02 -4.57
CA GLY A 38 -22.13 10.71 -3.64
C GLY A 38 -20.67 10.77 -4.09
N PHE A 39 -20.37 10.50 -5.37
CA PHE A 39 -19.01 10.56 -5.89
C PHE A 39 -18.34 11.89 -5.61
N MET A 40 -17.12 11.83 -5.07
CA MET A 40 -16.33 12.99 -4.69
C MET A 40 -14.90 12.85 -5.24
N PRO A 41 -14.57 13.50 -6.36
CA PRO A 41 -13.20 13.57 -6.83
C PRO A 41 -12.41 14.56 -5.97
N ILE A 42 -11.20 14.18 -5.60
CA ILE A 42 -10.19 15.05 -4.99
C ILE A 42 -9.05 15.14 -6.00
N GLU A 43 -9.03 16.22 -6.77
CA GLU A 43 -8.06 16.44 -7.84
C GLU A 43 -6.89 17.29 -7.32
N VAL A 44 -5.67 16.75 -7.40
CA VAL A 44 -4.45 17.50 -7.05
C VAL A 44 -3.98 18.29 -8.26
N PRO A 45 -3.96 19.64 -8.20
CA PRO A 45 -3.52 20.44 -9.34
C PRO A 45 -2.00 20.43 -9.47
N THR A 46 -1.49 20.47 -10.70
CA THR A 46 -0.05 20.51 -11.02
C THR A 46 0.63 21.70 -10.34
N GLY A 47 -0.10 22.81 -10.17
CA GLY A 47 0.39 24.00 -9.48
C GLY A 47 0.62 23.81 -7.97
N ALA A 48 0.01 22.79 -7.35
CA ALA A 48 0.23 22.45 -5.94
C ALA A 48 1.27 21.33 -5.77
N VAL A 49 1.15 20.27 -6.59
CA VAL A 49 2.08 19.14 -6.63
C VAL A 49 2.30 18.78 -8.08
N SER A 50 3.55 18.78 -8.55
CA SER A 50 3.84 18.37 -9.93
C SER A 50 3.73 16.84 -10.08
N VAL A 51 3.57 16.34 -11.32
CA VAL A 51 3.63 14.88 -11.59
C VAL A 51 4.97 14.28 -11.13
N GLN A 52 6.06 15.02 -11.26
CA GLN A 52 7.38 14.58 -10.81
C GLN A 52 7.43 14.41 -9.29
N ASP A 53 6.86 15.35 -8.55
CA ASP A 53 6.80 15.28 -7.08
C ASP A 53 5.86 14.15 -6.65
N ALA A 54 4.71 14.00 -7.30
CA ALA A 54 3.79 12.89 -7.03
C ALA A 54 4.45 11.51 -7.21
N VAL A 55 5.26 11.34 -8.26
CA VAL A 55 6.00 10.10 -8.53
C VAL A 55 7.15 9.89 -7.54
N SER A 56 7.93 10.93 -7.23
CA SER A 56 9.10 10.80 -6.34
C SER A 56 8.70 10.58 -4.88
N THR A 57 7.55 11.10 -4.46
CA THR A 57 7.03 10.99 -3.09
C THR A 57 6.06 9.84 -2.89
N TYR A 58 5.63 9.18 -3.97
CA TYR A 58 4.62 8.12 -3.96
C TYR A 58 3.30 8.54 -3.30
N LEU A 59 2.94 9.83 -3.41
CA LEU A 59 1.74 10.43 -2.82
C LEU A 59 0.47 9.61 -3.10
N PHE A 60 0.27 9.20 -4.36
CA PHE A 60 -0.91 8.44 -4.77
C PHE A 60 -0.76 6.93 -4.60
N ASN A 61 0.45 6.46 -4.31
CA ASN A 61 0.66 5.08 -3.85
C ASN A 61 0.35 4.91 -2.36
N SER A 62 -0.56 5.74 -1.87
CA SER A 62 -1.09 5.70 -0.53
C SER A 62 -2.23 4.69 -0.41
N GLN A 63 -2.55 4.31 0.83
CA GLN A 63 -3.82 3.65 1.11
C GLN A 63 -4.82 4.69 1.59
N LEU A 64 -6.01 4.70 0.98
CA LEU A 64 -7.14 5.48 1.46
C LEU A 64 -8.08 4.52 2.19
N LEU A 65 -8.14 4.63 3.52
CA LEU A 65 -8.86 3.70 4.40
C LEU A 65 -10.10 4.38 4.99
N SER A 66 -11.21 3.64 5.13
CA SER A 66 -12.42 4.14 5.81
C SER A 66 -12.38 3.84 7.30
N ARG A 67 -12.92 4.76 8.10
CA ARG A 67 -13.33 4.54 9.48
C ARG A 67 -14.83 4.25 9.57
N ASP A 68 -15.25 3.77 10.74
CA ASP A 68 -16.66 3.45 11.02
C ASP A 68 -17.58 4.69 10.98
N ASP A 69 -17.03 5.88 11.27
CA ASP A 69 -17.75 7.16 11.19
C ASP A 69 -17.85 7.74 9.77
N GLY A 70 -17.29 7.06 8.77
CA GLY A 70 -17.28 7.47 7.37
C GLY A 70 -16.11 8.37 6.97
N SER A 71 -15.31 8.86 7.93
CA SER A 71 -14.08 9.58 7.65
C SER A 71 -13.01 8.63 7.08
N MET A 72 -11.95 9.20 6.51
CA MET A 72 -10.88 8.48 5.85
C MET A 72 -9.50 8.84 6.40
N ILE A 73 -8.60 7.86 6.36
CA ILE A 73 -7.17 7.99 6.68
C ILE A 73 -6.37 7.78 5.41
N LEU A 74 -5.37 8.62 5.21
CA LEU A 74 -4.41 8.51 4.10
C LEU A 74 -3.08 7.97 4.64
N VAL A 75 -2.75 6.73 4.28
CA VAL A 75 -1.51 6.04 4.68
C VAL A 75 -0.43 6.32 3.65
N LEU A 76 0.66 6.95 4.07
CA LEU A 76 1.70 7.54 3.24
C LEU A 76 3.09 6.97 3.54
N PRO A 77 4.00 6.98 2.57
CA PRO A 77 5.42 6.75 2.83
C PRO A 77 6.09 8.01 3.42
N GLN A 78 7.23 7.84 4.08
CA GLN A 78 8.02 8.92 4.69
C GLN A 78 8.39 10.03 3.70
N GLU A 79 8.66 9.68 2.44
CA GLU A 79 9.03 10.60 1.35
C GLU A 79 7.94 11.65 1.07
N SER A 80 6.66 11.33 1.30
CA SER A 80 5.57 12.30 1.21
C SER A 80 5.59 13.34 2.34
N GLN A 81 6.07 12.97 3.52
CA GLN A 81 6.23 13.88 4.65
C GLN A 81 7.50 14.75 4.51
N ASP A 82 8.58 14.15 4.03
CA ASP A 82 9.88 14.83 3.91
C ASP A 82 9.89 15.87 2.79
N HIS A 83 9.01 15.74 1.80
CA HIS A 83 8.88 16.71 0.72
C HIS A 83 7.96 17.89 1.10
N PRO A 84 8.48 19.12 1.29
CA PRO A 84 7.70 20.23 1.87
C PRO A 84 6.47 20.65 1.07
N GLY A 85 6.54 20.60 -0.27
CA GLY A 85 5.42 20.95 -1.15
C GLY A 85 4.24 19.99 -0.99
N VAL A 86 4.49 18.69 -1.16
CA VAL A 86 3.53 17.59 -0.94
C VAL A 86 2.99 17.59 0.48
N TRP A 87 3.84 17.71 1.50
CA TRP A 87 3.37 17.72 2.89
C TRP A 87 2.46 18.90 3.19
N ARG A 88 2.78 20.10 2.69
CA ARG A 88 1.91 21.28 2.79
C ARG A 88 0.56 21.05 2.10
N TYR A 89 0.56 20.47 0.90
CA TYR A 89 -0.69 20.12 0.20
C TYR A 89 -1.53 19.15 1.03
N LEU A 90 -0.93 18.07 1.53
CA LEU A 90 -1.62 17.06 2.34
C LEU A 90 -2.22 17.61 3.64
N ASN A 91 -1.51 18.52 4.33
CA ASN A 91 -2.07 19.19 5.52
C ASN A 91 -3.21 20.14 5.15
N GLY A 92 -3.13 20.81 3.99
CA GLY A 92 -4.24 21.58 3.44
C GLY A 92 -5.45 20.69 3.16
N LEU A 93 -5.24 19.54 2.51
CA LEU A 93 -6.27 18.55 2.22
C LEU A 93 -7.00 18.09 3.48
N VAL A 94 -6.29 17.81 4.57
CA VAL A 94 -6.94 17.39 5.84
C VAL A 94 -7.72 18.53 6.52
N ALA A 95 -7.38 19.79 6.24
CA ALA A 95 -8.09 20.94 6.78
C ALA A 95 -9.33 21.33 5.96
N GLU A 96 -9.47 20.83 4.75
CA GLU A 96 -10.61 21.09 3.86
C GLU A 96 -11.84 20.23 4.23
N ASP A 97 -13.02 20.64 3.76
CA ASP A 97 -14.27 19.90 3.94
C ASP A 97 -14.33 18.70 2.98
N ASN A 98 -13.68 17.61 3.35
CA ASN A 98 -13.70 16.34 2.62
C ASN A 98 -13.53 15.14 3.57
N PRO A 99 -13.70 13.89 3.09
CA PRO A 99 -13.62 12.71 3.95
C PRO A 99 -12.25 12.45 4.56
N VAL A 100 -11.15 12.97 4.00
CA VAL A 100 -9.78 12.69 4.50
C VAL A 100 -9.52 13.53 5.76
N SER A 101 -9.44 12.86 6.90
CA SER A 101 -9.34 13.50 8.22
C SER A 101 -8.02 13.24 8.95
N GLU A 102 -7.21 12.29 8.46
CA GLU A 102 -5.95 11.93 9.09
C GLU A 102 -4.91 11.51 8.05
N LEU A 103 -3.66 11.91 8.29
CA LEU A 103 -2.48 11.41 7.60
C LEU A 103 -1.73 10.45 8.52
N ARG A 104 -1.37 9.27 8.01
CA ARG A 104 -0.55 8.30 8.74
C ARG A 104 0.68 7.94 7.92
N VAL A 105 1.86 8.25 8.45
CA VAL A 105 3.14 8.05 7.76
C VAL A 105 3.82 6.78 8.27
N PHE A 106 4.40 6.00 7.35
CA PHE A 106 5.21 4.84 7.65
C PHE A 106 6.56 4.91 6.93
N ASP A 107 7.61 4.46 7.61
CA ASP A 107 8.93 4.25 7.00
C ASP A 107 8.94 2.92 6.23
N LEU A 108 9.04 3.02 4.90
CA LEU A 108 9.06 1.89 3.97
C LEU A 108 10.29 1.96 3.05
N ARG A 109 11.40 2.57 3.50
CA ARG A 109 12.58 2.89 2.69
C ARG A 109 13.07 1.73 1.81
N GLU A 110 13.13 0.51 2.35
CA GLU A 110 13.59 -0.68 1.60
C GLU A 110 12.68 -1.01 0.39
N SER A 111 11.37 -0.87 0.55
CA SER A 111 10.39 -1.09 -0.53
C SER A 111 10.38 0.08 -1.50
N MET A 112 10.42 1.31 -0.97
CA MET A 112 10.45 2.54 -1.75
C MET A 112 11.68 2.62 -2.65
N ALA A 113 12.85 2.14 -2.20
CA ALA A 113 14.07 2.06 -3.00
C ALA A 113 13.90 1.19 -4.26
N ASN A 114 12.93 0.27 -4.27
CA ASN A 114 12.56 -0.56 -5.42
C ASN A 114 11.22 -0.16 -6.07
N GLY A 115 10.70 1.02 -5.73
CA GLY A 115 9.48 1.57 -6.33
C GLY A 115 8.17 0.96 -5.80
N GLY A 116 8.15 0.48 -4.56
CA GLY A 116 6.94 0.01 -3.89
C GLY A 116 6.58 0.88 -2.69
N GLY A 117 5.48 1.63 -2.76
CA GLY A 117 4.94 2.37 -1.61
C GLY A 117 3.89 1.57 -0.82
N PRO A 118 3.16 2.23 0.11
CA PRO A 118 2.17 1.57 0.97
C PRO A 118 1.09 0.79 0.21
N ALA A 119 0.68 1.26 -0.97
CA ALA A 119 -0.31 0.59 -1.81
C ALA A 119 0.25 -0.64 -2.54
N CYS A 120 1.51 -0.59 -2.98
CA CYS A 120 2.11 -1.73 -3.69
C CYS A 120 2.28 -2.96 -2.79
N LEU A 121 2.40 -2.78 -1.47
CA LEU A 121 2.59 -3.88 -0.50
C LEU A 121 1.29 -4.57 -0.07
N ARG A 122 0.14 -4.24 -0.68
CA ARG A 122 -1.17 -4.79 -0.28
C ARG A 122 -2.08 -5.11 -1.44
N LEU A 123 -2.97 -6.07 -1.20
CA LEU A 123 -4.11 -6.39 -2.04
C LEU A 123 -5.40 -6.09 -1.29
N ARG A 124 -6.33 -5.35 -1.91
CA ARG A 124 -7.66 -5.08 -1.33
C ARG A 124 -8.62 -6.19 -1.72
N VAL A 125 -9.18 -6.88 -0.73
CA VAL A 125 -10.20 -7.93 -0.92
C VAL A 125 -11.39 -7.58 -0.04
N VAL A 126 -12.53 -7.26 -0.65
CA VAL A 126 -13.78 -7.01 0.08
C VAL A 126 -14.43 -8.36 0.37
N LEU A 127 -14.72 -8.64 1.64
CA LEU A 127 -15.30 -9.89 2.09
C LEU A 127 -16.52 -9.60 2.97
N THR A 128 -17.56 -10.39 2.80
CA THR A 128 -18.64 -10.51 3.78
C THR A 128 -18.14 -11.22 5.05
N PRO A 129 -18.87 -11.15 6.18
CA PRO A 129 -18.50 -11.89 7.39
C PRO A 129 -18.41 -13.41 7.19
N GLU A 130 -19.17 -13.99 6.25
CA GLU A 130 -19.10 -15.41 5.93
C GLU A 130 -17.83 -15.75 5.14
N GLU A 131 -17.54 -15.00 4.08
CA GLU A 131 -16.32 -15.19 3.28
C GLU A 131 -15.06 -14.94 4.12
N GLN A 132 -15.09 -13.95 5.02
CA GLN A 132 -13.98 -13.67 5.94
C GLN A 132 -13.71 -14.87 6.85
N ARG A 133 -14.74 -15.58 7.32
CA ARG A 133 -14.58 -16.81 8.12
C ARG A 133 -14.03 -17.99 7.30
N ALA A 134 -14.17 -17.97 5.98
CA ALA A 134 -13.64 -18.99 5.09
C ALA A 134 -12.17 -18.76 4.70
N VAL A 135 -11.62 -17.57 4.96
CA VAL A 135 -10.18 -17.30 4.81
C VAL A 135 -9.39 -18.17 5.78
N ASN A 136 -8.22 -18.66 5.36
CA ASN A 136 -7.31 -19.36 6.26
C ASN A 136 -7.01 -18.48 7.49
N PRO A 137 -7.45 -18.87 8.71
CA PRO A 137 -7.30 -18.02 9.88
C PRO A 137 -5.83 -17.78 10.27
N ALA A 138 -4.92 -18.66 9.85
CA ALA A 138 -3.49 -18.55 10.13
C ALA A 138 -2.79 -17.38 9.40
N VAL A 139 -3.45 -16.75 8.41
CA VAL A 139 -2.92 -15.56 7.72
C VAL A 139 -3.54 -14.25 8.21
N MET A 140 -4.54 -14.31 9.10
CA MET A 140 -5.22 -13.13 9.61
C MET A 140 -4.37 -12.46 10.70
N MET A 141 -3.92 -11.23 10.43
CA MET A 141 -3.02 -10.50 11.33
C MET A 141 -3.63 -10.29 12.72
N ASN A 142 -2.84 -10.59 13.74
CA ASN A 142 -3.11 -10.40 15.16
C ASN A 142 -1.77 -10.35 15.93
N GLU A 143 -1.79 -10.08 17.23
CA GLU A 143 -0.56 -9.98 18.04
C GLU A 143 0.29 -11.25 18.01
N THR A 144 -0.33 -12.43 18.06
CA THR A 144 0.38 -13.72 18.01
C THR A 144 1.10 -13.89 16.68
N LEU A 145 0.40 -13.68 15.56
CA LEU A 145 1.00 -13.81 14.22
C LEU A 145 2.07 -12.74 14.00
N PHE A 146 1.83 -11.51 14.44
CA PHE A 146 2.81 -10.43 14.35
C PHE A 146 4.13 -10.80 15.05
N ASN A 147 4.08 -11.22 16.32
CA ASN A 147 5.27 -11.61 17.07
C ASN A 147 5.97 -12.83 16.44
N THR A 148 5.18 -13.84 16.03
CA THR A 148 5.70 -15.06 15.39
C THR A 148 6.44 -14.73 14.08
N LEU A 149 5.91 -13.81 13.27
CA LEU A 149 6.55 -13.40 12.02
C LEU A 149 7.82 -12.58 12.29
N ASN A 150 7.85 -11.73 13.31
CA ASN A 150 9.08 -11.01 13.68
C ASN A 150 10.17 -11.97 14.15
N ASP A 151 9.86 -12.93 15.03
CA ASP A 151 10.82 -13.95 15.47
C ASP A 151 11.33 -14.81 14.29
N TRP A 152 10.45 -15.10 13.32
CA TRP A 152 10.82 -15.79 12.09
C TRP A 152 11.75 -14.93 11.21
N VAL A 153 11.47 -13.63 11.07
CA VAL A 153 12.36 -12.69 10.36
C VAL A 153 13.73 -12.64 11.05
N ASP A 154 13.78 -12.39 12.35
CA ASP A 154 15.03 -12.28 13.13
C ASP A 154 15.90 -13.54 13.03
N ARG A 155 15.27 -14.71 12.87
CA ARG A 155 15.97 -15.98 12.75
C ARG A 155 16.60 -16.21 11.37
N TYR A 156 15.97 -15.74 10.30
CA TYR A 156 16.31 -16.16 8.93
C TYR A 156 16.80 -15.03 8.02
N TYR A 157 16.47 -13.78 8.32
CA TYR A 157 16.82 -12.65 7.46
C TYR A 157 18.20 -12.12 7.80
N ARG A 158 18.98 -11.85 6.76
CA ARG A 158 20.25 -11.14 6.87
C ARG A 158 19.95 -9.64 6.97
N ASP A 159 20.74 -8.96 7.79
CA ASP A 159 20.76 -7.49 7.91
C ASP A 159 21.45 -6.80 6.72
N ARG A 160 22.17 -7.57 5.88
CA ARG A 160 22.77 -7.11 4.63
C ARG A 160 22.74 -8.19 3.55
N LEU A 161 22.35 -7.80 2.34
CA LEU A 161 22.42 -8.65 1.15
C LEU A 161 22.88 -7.84 -0.06
N THR A 162 23.77 -8.42 -0.86
CA THR A 162 24.25 -7.87 -2.13
C THR A 162 24.06 -8.89 -3.25
N GLN A 163 24.16 -8.44 -4.50
CA GLN A 163 24.07 -9.33 -5.66
C GLN A 163 25.11 -10.47 -5.61
N ALA A 164 26.30 -10.21 -5.06
CA ALA A 164 27.36 -11.21 -4.95
C ALA A 164 27.01 -12.32 -3.95
N ASP A 165 26.14 -12.07 -2.98
CA ASP A 165 25.73 -13.06 -1.99
C ASP A 165 24.73 -14.06 -2.57
N LEU A 166 24.11 -13.77 -3.73
CA LEU A 166 23.11 -14.64 -4.35
C LEU A 166 23.68 -15.98 -4.83
N VAL A 167 25.00 -16.09 -4.99
CA VAL A 167 25.67 -17.34 -5.36
C VAL A 167 26.05 -18.19 -4.14
N ASP A 168 25.88 -17.67 -2.93
CA ASP A 168 26.17 -18.40 -1.69
C ASP A 168 25.17 -19.57 -1.53
N PRO A 169 25.62 -20.84 -1.55
CA PRO A 169 24.73 -21.98 -1.35
C PRO A 169 24.09 -21.99 0.03
N GLN A 170 24.65 -21.28 1.01
CA GLN A 170 24.05 -21.18 2.34
C GLN A 170 22.79 -20.32 2.33
N LEU A 171 22.78 -19.21 1.57
CA LEU A 171 21.58 -18.38 1.39
C LEU A 171 20.41 -19.21 0.85
N LEU A 172 20.68 -20.11 -0.09
CA LEU A 172 19.66 -21.01 -0.65
C LEU A 172 19.11 -22.00 0.39
N ARG A 173 19.96 -22.52 1.28
CA ARG A 173 19.52 -23.42 2.36
C ARG A 173 18.67 -22.68 3.38
N GLU A 174 19.16 -21.53 3.84
CA GLU A 174 18.44 -20.63 4.75
C GLU A 174 17.06 -20.29 4.20
N GLY A 175 16.97 -19.91 2.92
CA GLY A 175 15.70 -19.59 2.27
C GLY A 175 14.71 -20.75 2.22
N ARG A 176 15.18 -21.97 1.93
CA ARG A 176 14.30 -23.16 1.93
C ARG A 176 13.80 -23.51 3.33
N GLU A 177 14.69 -23.50 4.32
CA GLU A 177 14.31 -23.76 5.72
C GLU A 177 13.35 -22.69 6.25
N ALA A 178 13.58 -21.42 5.90
CA ALA A 178 12.72 -20.30 6.26
C ALA A 178 11.32 -20.48 5.66
N LEU A 179 11.22 -20.79 4.36
CA LEU A 179 9.94 -21.02 3.69
C LEU A 179 9.20 -22.26 4.23
N ASP A 180 9.90 -23.34 4.56
CA ASP A 180 9.32 -24.51 5.23
C ASP A 180 8.77 -24.18 6.62
N ALA A 181 9.48 -23.34 7.38
CA ALA A 181 8.97 -22.86 8.66
C ALA A 181 7.73 -21.96 8.46
N LEU A 182 7.76 -21.08 7.46
CA LEU A 182 6.67 -20.15 7.18
C LEU A 182 5.39 -20.86 6.73
N THR A 183 5.47 -21.90 5.87
CA THR A 183 4.28 -22.65 5.47
C THR A 183 3.64 -23.39 6.64
N ARG A 184 4.41 -23.80 7.64
CA ARG A 184 3.88 -24.36 8.89
C ARG A 184 3.23 -23.30 9.77
N ILE A 185 3.85 -22.13 9.93
CA ILE A 185 3.28 -20.98 10.68
C ILE A 185 1.94 -20.58 10.07
N LEU A 186 1.89 -20.43 8.74
CA LEU A 186 0.71 -19.97 8.00
C LEU A 186 -0.24 -21.11 7.58
N GLN A 187 0.04 -22.35 7.97
CA GLN A 187 -0.76 -23.55 7.67
C GLN A 187 -1.11 -23.71 6.17
N LEU A 188 -0.13 -23.53 5.29
CA LEU A 188 -0.32 -23.53 3.84
C LEU A 188 -0.09 -24.90 3.18
N GLY A 189 0.44 -25.87 3.92
CA GLY A 189 0.91 -27.14 3.36
C GLY A 189 2.12 -26.96 2.42
N SER A 190 2.35 -27.94 1.55
CA SER A 190 3.45 -27.92 0.55
C SER A 190 3.09 -27.07 -0.67
N VAL A 191 3.06 -25.75 -0.50
CA VAL A 191 2.73 -24.79 -1.56
C VAL A 191 3.93 -24.44 -2.45
N TYR A 192 5.15 -24.56 -1.94
CA TYR A 192 6.35 -24.25 -2.72
C TYR A 192 6.85 -25.46 -3.51
N PRO A 193 7.37 -25.27 -4.74
CA PRO A 193 7.83 -26.38 -5.59
C PRO A 193 8.90 -27.29 -4.97
N PHE A 194 9.75 -26.78 -4.07
CA PHE A 194 10.80 -27.58 -3.43
C PHE A 194 10.26 -28.51 -2.31
N GLN A 195 8.99 -28.37 -1.94
CA GLN A 195 8.32 -29.14 -0.88
C GLN A 195 7.54 -30.36 -1.44
N GLN A 196 7.61 -30.58 -2.74
CA GLN A 196 6.93 -31.67 -3.47
C GLN A 196 7.87 -32.84 -3.72
#